data_AF-X1VK74-F1
#
_entry.id   AF-X1VK74-F1
#
_cell.length_a   1.000
_cell.length_b   1.000
_cell.length_c   1.000
_cell.angle_alpha   90.00
_cell.angle_beta   90.00
_cell.angle_gamma   90.00
#
_symmetry.space_group_name_H-M   'P 1'
#
loop_
_entity.id
_entity.type
_entity.pdbx_description
1 polymer ?
#
loop_
_entity_poly.entity_id
_entity_poly.type
_entity_poly.pdbx_seq_one_letter_code
_entity_poly.pdbx_strand_id
1 'polypeptide(L)'
;VNESFMKKFELGYPVEAIGTMVILDDSIQVSISGVIKDYKYGDLLSNVSGSLILRNRPSWFTHAVLRINPVNIELRVDRLKKAWKEIDQFHEFNGELLSDELKYFITKRTNFNNIMHMVGFTTILATLIAFIGLFGMISVDLQKRKKEICIRKIFGSEHVDLIIYISKSYLKLFLIAGIFAAPLAFFISNLWLQNLAYRVSPGLGNIMAGIFIVIVAGFSIVYQKTKNAS
;
A
#
# COMPACT_ATOMS: atom_id res chain seq x y z
N VAL A 1 0.49 25.16 -20.10
CA VAL A 1 1.60 24.31 -19.62
C VAL A 1 1.56 24.21 -18.11
N ASN A 2 2.27 23.29 -17.45
CA ASN A 2 2.37 23.23 -15.99
C ASN A 2 3.66 23.86 -15.42
N GLU A 3 3.74 24.01 -14.10
CA GLU A 3 4.91 24.57 -13.40
C GLU A 3 6.19 23.73 -13.60
N SER A 4 6.08 22.39 -13.64
CA SER A 4 7.22 21.52 -13.93
C SER A 4 7.77 21.69 -15.35
N PHE A 5 6.91 22.00 -16.33
CA PHE A 5 7.34 22.37 -17.68
C PHE A 5 8.14 23.67 -17.68
N MET A 6 7.64 24.69 -16.99
CA MET A 6 8.33 25.98 -16.84
C MET A 6 9.73 25.80 -16.27
N LYS A 7 9.86 24.98 -15.21
CA LYS A 7 11.14 24.71 -14.56
C LYS A 7 12.11 23.95 -15.46
N LYS A 8 11.61 23.01 -16.27
CA LYS A 8 12.44 22.20 -17.18
C LYS A 8 12.97 23.00 -18.37
N PHE A 9 12.19 23.94 -18.87
CA PHE A 9 12.53 24.79 -20.01
C PHE A 9 13.07 26.17 -19.60
N GLU A 10 13.34 26.37 -18.31
CA GLU A 10 13.91 27.61 -17.74
C GLU A 10 13.12 28.88 -18.13
N LEU A 11 11.80 28.77 -18.26
CA LEU A 11 10.91 29.82 -18.78
C LEU A 11 10.57 30.93 -17.76
N GLY A 12 11.31 31.03 -16.65
CA GLY A 12 11.12 32.08 -15.65
C GLY A 12 9.76 32.05 -14.94
N TYR A 13 9.18 33.23 -14.69
CA TYR A 13 7.92 33.35 -13.96
C TYR A 13 6.69 33.07 -14.85
N PRO A 14 5.57 32.59 -14.28
CA PRO A 14 4.36 32.25 -15.04
C PRO A 14 3.82 33.37 -15.95
N VAL A 15 4.00 34.63 -15.55
CA VAL A 15 3.54 35.80 -16.31
C VAL A 15 4.42 36.05 -17.54
N GLU A 16 5.71 35.78 -17.46
CA GLU A 16 6.70 36.00 -18.53
C GLU A 16 6.63 34.91 -19.61
N ALA A 17 6.25 33.69 -19.23
CA ALA A 17 6.10 32.61 -20.18
C ALA A 17 4.81 32.70 -21.01
N ILE A 18 3.80 33.46 -20.59
CA ILE A 18 2.59 33.63 -21.39
C ILE A 18 2.96 34.40 -22.66
N GLY A 19 2.57 33.87 -23.82
CA GLY A 19 2.92 34.43 -25.13
C GLY A 19 4.17 33.83 -25.76
N THR A 20 5.04 33.14 -25.01
CA THR A 20 6.22 32.48 -25.58
C THR A 20 5.80 31.37 -26.55
N MET A 21 6.56 31.26 -27.66
CA MET A 21 6.32 30.28 -28.71
C MET A 21 7.14 29.02 -28.42
N VAL A 22 6.44 27.89 -28.36
CA VAL A 22 7.06 26.58 -28.17
C VAL A 22 6.80 25.74 -29.41
N ILE A 23 7.84 25.09 -29.91
CA ILE A 23 7.72 24.10 -30.98
C ILE A 23 7.45 22.75 -30.31
N LEU A 24 6.33 22.14 -30.64
CA LEU A 24 5.99 20.79 -30.19
C LEU A 24 6.56 19.73 -31.14
N ASP A 25 6.51 18.47 -30.72
CA ASP A 25 6.98 17.32 -31.51
C ASP A 25 6.32 17.23 -32.89
N ASP A 26 5.12 17.79 -33.06
CA ASP A 26 4.43 17.87 -34.36
C ASP A 26 4.92 19.03 -35.25
N SER A 27 6.04 19.67 -34.88
CA SER A 27 6.67 20.83 -35.56
C SER A 27 5.78 22.07 -35.62
N ILE A 28 4.68 22.09 -34.87
CA ILE A 28 3.77 23.24 -34.82
C ILE A 28 4.21 24.18 -33.71
N GLN A 29 4.32 25.45 -34.06
CA GLN A 29 4.51 26.52 -33.09
C GLN A 29 3.19 26.82 -32.40
N VAL A 30 3.20 26.71 -31.06
CA VAL A 30 2.07 27.07 -30.22
C VAL A 30 2.51 28.12 -29.21
N SER A 31 1.63 29.09 -28.95
CA SER A 31 1.85 30.07 -27.90
C SER A 31 1.33 29.54 -26.55
N ILE A 32 2.07 29.79 -25.49
CA ILE A 32 1.64 29.46 -24.13
C ILE A 32 0.53 30.44 -23.71
N SER A 33 -0.71 29.94 -23.60
CA SER A 33 -1.88 30.74 -23.18
C SER A 33 -2.05 30.83 -21.67
N GLY A 34 -1.37 29.97 -20.91
CA GLY A 34 -1.50 29.93 -19.46
C GLY A 34 -0.68 28.84 -18.80
N VAL A 35 -0.40 29.07 -17.51
CA VAL A 35 0.31 28.13 -16.64
C VAL A 35 -0.66 27.60 -15.58
N ILE A 36 -0.74 26.29 -15.46
CA ILE A 36 -1.51 25.60 -14.44
C ILE A 36 -0.59 25.03 -13.37
N LYS A 37 -1.10 24.89 -12.15
CA LYS A 37 -0.37 24.20 -11.08
C LYS A 37 -0.10 22.75 -11.47
N ASP A 38 1.02 22.23 -10.97
CA ASP A 38 1.33 20.83 -11.16
C ASP A 38 0.26 19.93 -10.56
N TYR A 39 -0.25 19.02 -11.38
CA TYR A 39 -1.11 17.93 -10.95
C TYR A 39 -0.52 16.62 -11.45
N LYS A 40 -0.79 15.54 -10.73
CA LYS A 40 -0.31 14.21 -11.11
C LYS A 40 -1.16 13.69 -12.25
N TYR A 41 -0.53 13.47 -13.39
CA TYR A 41 -1.12 12.84 -14.56
C TYR A 41 -0.20 11.69 -14.99
N GLY A 42 -0.76 10.50 -15.23
CA GLY A 42 0.01 9.29 -15.51
C GLY A 42 0.14 8.37 -14.29
N ASP A 43 1.36 7.91 -13.99
CA ASP A 43 1.60 6.93 -12.93
C ASP A 43 1.35 7.54 -11.54
N LEU A 44 0.25 7.11 -10.92
CA LEU A 44 -0.20 7.51 -9.59
C LEU A 44 0.80 7.15 -8.48
N LEU A 45 1.71 6.19 -8.73
CA LEU A 45 2.73 5.78 -7.77
C LEU A 45 4.00 6.63 -7.88
N SER A 46 4.24 7.26 -9.03
CA SER A 46 5.43 8.05 -9.28
C SER A 46 5.32 9.45 -8.65
N ASN A 47 6.40 9.91 -8.01
CA ASN A 47 6.42 11.20 -7.34
C ASN A 47 6.76 12.38 -8.26
N VAL A 48 6.94 12.13 -9.57
CA VAL A 48 7.33 13.14 -10.55
C VAL A 48 6.10 13.51 -11.38
N SER A 49 5.60 14.73 -11.18
CA SER A 49 4.68 15.35 -12.13
C SER A 49 5.48 15.63 -13.40
N GLY A 50 5.19 14.92 -14.51
CA GLY A 50 5.84 15.17 -15.79
C GLY A 50 5.60 16.60 -16.29
N SER A 51 6.30 17.01 -17.35
CA SER A 51 5.99 18.28 -18.02
C SER A 51 4.75 18.14 -18.91
N LEU A 52 3.71 18.91 -18.63
CA LEU A 52 2.40 18.79 -19.25
C LEU A 52 2.09 19.96 -20.16
N ILE A 53 1.54 19.63 -21.32
CA ILE A 53 1.02 20.58 -22.30
C ILE A 53 -0.42 20.20 -22.59
N LEU A 54 -1.35 21.12 -22.29
CA LEU A 54 -2.75 21.00 -22.66
C LEU A 54 -3.00 21.87 -23.89
N ARG A 55 -3.56 21.27 -24.95
CA ARG A 55 -3.83 21.96 -26.20
C ARG A 55 -5.30 21.82 -26.56
N ASN A 56 -5.94 22.95 -26.86
CA ASN A 56 -7.31 22.96 -27.37
C ASN A 56 -7.30 22.60 -28.86
N ARG A 57 -7.72 21.38 -29.20
CA ARG A 57 -7.89 20.89 -30.57
C ARG A 57 -9.28 20.25 -30.67
N PRO A 58 -10.32 21.00 -31.07
CA PRO A 58 -11.69 20.50 -31.11
C PRO A 58 -11.86 19.23 -31.96
N SER A 59 -11.11 19.12 -33.05
CA SER A 59 -11.11 17.93 -33.93
C SER A 59 -10.58 16.66 -33.28
N TRP A 60 -9.91 16.75 -32.12
CA TRP A 60 -9.34 15.60 -31.39
C TRP A 60 -10.15 15.23 -30.15
N PHE A 61 -11.28 15.90 -29.91
CA PHE A 61 -12.12 15.59 -28.78
C PHE A 61 -12.87 14.28 -29.02
N THR A 62 -12.43 13.24 -28.33
CA THR A 62 -12.99 11.88 -28.41
C THR A 62 -13.81 11.50 -27.17
N HIS A 63 -13.66 12.26 -26.08
CA HIS A 63 -14.28 11.96 -24.80
C HIS A 63 -14.88 13.23 -24.17
N ALA A 64 -16.03 13.08 -23.52
CA ALA A 64 -16.64 14.11 -22.70
C ALA A 64 -16.53 13.72 -21.22
N VAL A 65 -15.98 14.61 -20.39
CA VAL A 65 -15.87 14.39 -18.94
C VAL A 65 -17.00 15.12 -18.25
N LEU A 66 -17.87 14.37 -17.57
CA LEU A 66 -19.04 14.90 -16.88
C LEU A 66 -18.84 14.79 -15.37
N ARG A 67 -18.93 15.92 -14.65
CA ARG A 67 -18.89 15.93 -13.20
C ARG A 67 -20.29 15.75 -12.63
N ILE A 68 -20.54 14.61 -11.99
CA ILE A 68 -21.81 14.29 -11.34
C ILE A 68 -21.66 14.32 -9.81
N ASN A 69 -22.75 14.62 -9.11
CA ASN A 69 -22.80 14.51 -7.66
C ASN A 69 -22.91 13.02 -7.26
N PRO A 70 -22.14 12.55 -6.25
CA PRO A 70 -22.02 11.14 -5.89
C PRO A 70 -23.27 10.50 -5.27
N VAL A 71 -24.33 11.28 -4.99
CA VAL A 71 -25.59 10.73 -4.47
C VAL A 71 -26.40 10.12 -5.62
N ASN A 72 -26.72 8.82 -5.52
CA ASN A 72 -27.50 8.04 -6.48
C ASN A 72 -26.88 7.97 -7.89
N ILE A 73 -25.63 7.50 -7.97
CA ILE A 73 -24.85 7.43 -9.21
C ILE A 73 -25.56 6.58 -10.27
N GLU A 74 -26.04 5.38 -9.92
CA GLU A 74 -26.71 4.48 -10.88
C GLU A 74 -27.91 5.16 -11.57
N LEU A 75 -28.79 5.79 -10.79
CA LEU A 75 -29.95 6.51 -11.31
C LEU A 75 -29.56 7.69 -12.22
N ARG A 76 -28.42 8.34 -11.97
CA ARG A 76 -27.92 9.45 -12.82
C ARG A 76 -27.29 8.93 -14.10
N VAL A 77 -26.54 7.85 -14.02
CA VAL A 77 -25.97 7.18 -15.20
C VAL A 77 -27.10 6.70 -16.12
N ASP A 78 -28.19 6.17 -15.56
CA ASP A 78 -29.36 5.78 -16.35
C ASP A 78 -30.07 6.97 -17.00
N ARG A 79 -30.15 8.12 -16.31
CA ARG A 79 -30.65 9.36 -16.93
C ARG A 79 -29.73 9.85 -18.06
N LEU A 80 -28.42 9.76 -17.88
CA LEU A 80 -27.44 10.11 -18.91
C LEU A 80 -27.55 9.18 -20.13
N LYS A 81 -27.71 7.87 -19.92
CA LYS A 81 -27.97 6.91 -20.99
C LYS A 81 -29.23 7.25 -21.79
N LYS A 82 -30.30 7.69 -21.11
CA LYS A 82 -31.54 8.13 -21.78
C LYS A 82 -31.34 9.42 -22.57
N ALA A 83 -30.72 10.44 -21.97
CA ALA A 83 -30.43 11.70 -22.64
C ALA A 83 -29.48 11.52 -23.84
N TRP A 84 -28.52 10.58 -23.74
CA TRP A 84 -27.63 10.26 -24.85
C TRP A 84 -28.38 9.72 -26.06
N LYS A 85 -29.38 8.85 -25.85
CA LYS A 85 -30.21 8.31 -26.95
C LYS A 85 -31.02 9.37 -27.68
N GLU A 86 -31.29 10.51 -27.04
CA GLU A 86 -31.95 11.65 -27.70
C GLU A 86 -30.99 12.41 -28.64
N ILE A 87 -29.69 12.38 -28.34
CA ILE A 87 -28.65 13.08 -29.09
C ILE A 87 -28.06 12.19 -30.20
N ASP A 88 -27.76 10.94 -29.88
CA ASP A 88 -27.23 9.93 -30.80
C ASP A 88 -28.04 8.64 -30.67
N GLN A 89 -28.84 8.36 -31.69
CA GLN A 89 -29.70 7.17 -31.76
C GLN A 89 -28.95 5.93 -32.27
N PHE A 90 -27.77 6.11 -32.88
CA PHE A 90 -27.06 5.03 -33.58
C PHE A 90 -25.96 4.40 -32.73
N HIS A 91 -25.35 5.16 -31.81
CA HIS A 91 -24.30 4.65 -30.93
C HIS A 91 -24.78 4.44 -29.50
N GLU A 92 -24.41 3.30 -28.90
CA GLU A 92 -24.65 3.04 -27.49
C GLU A 92 -23.84 3.98 -26.59
N PHE A 93 -24.40 4.30 -25.41
CA PHE A 93 -23.71 5.11 -24.41
C PHE A 93 -22.50 4.35 -23.85
N ASN A 94 -21.30 4.80 -24.22
CA ASN A 94 -20.05 4.32 -23.66
C ASN A 94 -19.53 5.29 -22.59
N GLY A 95 -20.00 5.13 -21.36
CA GLY A 95 -19.57 5.94 -20.22
C GLY A 95 -19.04 5.06 -19.10
N GLU A 96 -17.77 5.23 -18.77
CA GLU A 96 -17.13 4.59 -17.62
C GLU A 96 -17.07 5.56 -16.44
N LEU A 97 -17.27 5.05 -15.22
CA LEU A 97 -17.03 5.85 -14.04
C LEU A 97 -15.52 5.99 -13.83
N LEU A 98 -15.08 7.22 -13.58
CA LEU A 98 -13.67 7.48 -13.30
C LEU A 98 -13.13 6.62 -12.14
N SER A 99 -13.96 6.28 -11.14
CA SER A 99 -13.55 5.40 -10.03
C SER A 99 -13.19 4.00 -10.50
N ASP A 100 -13.94 3.46 -11.46
CA ASP A 100 -13.76 2.10 -11.97
C ASP A 100 -12.55 2.05 -12.90
N GLU A 101 -12.40 3.08 -13.73
CA GLU A 101 -11.21 3.27 -14.57
C GLU A 101 -9.94 3.43 -13.71
N LEU A 102 -10.00 4.22 -12.63
CA LEU A 102 -8.90 4.37 -11.68
C LEU A 102 -8.55 3.03 -11.01
N LYS A 103 -9.55 2.26 -10.58
CA LYS A 103 -9.35 0.93 -9.99
C LYS A 103 -8.70 -0.03 -10.99
N TYR A 104 -9.14 0.00 -12.25
CA TYR A 104 -8.55 -0.78 -13.32
C TYR A 104 -7.09 -0.38 -13.58
N PHE A 105 -6.80 0.93 -13.67
CA PHE A 105 -5.43 1.44 -13.85
C PHE A 105 -4.50 1.03 -12.70
N ILE A 106 -4.94 1.20 -11.45
CA ILE A 106 -4.16 0.79 -10.28
C ILE A 106 -3.92 -0.72 -10.32
N THR A 107 -4.96 -1.53 -10.54
CA THR A 107 -4.84 -2.99 -10.46
C THR A 107 -3.98 -3.57 -11.57
N LYS A 108 -4.17 -3.09 -12.81
CA LYS A 108 -3.65 -3.76 -14.01
C LYS A 108 -2.42 -3.08 -14.60
N ARG A 109 -2.32 -1.75 -14.53
CA ARG A 109 -1.24 -0.99 -15.19
C ARG A 109 -0.01 -0.80 -14.31
N THR A 110 -0.20 -0.68 -13.00
CA THR A 110 0.93 -0.43 -12.09
C THR A 110 1.66 -1.69 -11.61
N ASN A 111 1.22 -2.90 -12.02
CA ASN A 111 1.69 -4.19 -11.50
C ASN A 111 1.68 -4.29 -9.96
N PHE A 112 1.04 -3.34 -9.27
CA PHE A 112 1.10 -3.18 -7.83
C PHE A 112 0.54 -4.42 -7.14
N ASN A 113 -0.54 -4.99 -7.68
CA ASN A 113 -1.12 -6.21 -7.14
C ASN A 113 -0.15 -7.40 -7.23
N ASN A 114 0.57 -7.53 -8.34
CA ASN A 114 1.58 -8.60 -8.51
C ASN A 114 2.74 -8.44 -7.53
N ILE A 115 3.22 -7.20 -7.33
CA ILE A 115 4.28 -6.90 -6.36
C ILE A 115 3.78 -7.24 -4.94
N MET A 116 2.58 -6.82 -4.57
CA MET A 116 2.00 -7.13 -3.25
C MET A 116 1.82 -8.64 -3.04
N HIS A 117 1.40 -9.39 -4.06
CA HIS A 117 1.32 -10.85 -3.98
C HIS A 117 2.69 -11.51 -3.82
N MET A 118 3.72 -11.06 -4.56
CA MET A 118 5.09 -11.58 -4.42
C MET A 118 5.69 -11.27 -3.05
N VAL A 119 5.51 -10.04 -2.55
CA VAL A 119 5.94 -9.65 -1.20
C VAL A 119 5.22 -10.50 -0.17
N GLY A 120 3.89 -10.64 -0.25
CA GLY A 120 3.11 -11.47 0.66
C GLY A 120 3.56 -12.93 0.67
N PHE A 121 3.78 -13.52 -0.49
CA PHE A 121 4.30 -14.89 -0.62
C PHE A 121 5.69 -15.04 0.00
N THR A 122 6.58 -14.08 -0.26
CA THR A 122 7.94 -14.07 0.31
C THR A 122 7.91 -13.90 1.82
N THR A 123 7.02 -13.06 2.36
CA THR A 123 6.82 -12.90 3.80
C THR A 123 6.36 -14.20 4.45
N ILE A 124 5.42 -14.92 3.84
CA ILE A 124 4.96 -16.22 4.34
C ILE A 124 6.13 -17.23 4.36
N LEU A 125 6.90 -17.32 3.28
CA LEU A 125 8.07 -18.21 3.21
C LEU A 125 9.12 -17.84 4.26
N ALA A 126 9.48 -16.56 4.36
CA ALA A 126 10.45 -16.08 5.34
C ALA A 126 10.00 -16.38 6.78
N THR A 127 8.69 -16.26 7.06
CA THR A 127 8.11 -16.58 8.36
C THR A 127 8.20 -18.09 8.67
N LEU A 128 7.91 -18.95 7.69
CA LEU A 128 8.06 -20.40 7.85
C LEU A 128 9.52 -20.79 8.12
N ILE A 129 10.47 -20.22 7.38
CA ILE A 129 11.91 -20.45 7.58
C ILE A 129 12.33 -19.99 8.98
N ALA A 130 11.85 -18.82 9.43
CA ALA A 130 12.10 -18.32 10.77
C ALA A 130 11.55 -19.26 11.86
N PHE A 131 10.35 -19.82 11.68
CA PHE A 131 9.79 -20.80 12.61
C PHE A 131 10.56 -22.11 12.65
N ILE A 132 11.07 -22.60 11.51
CA ILE A 132 11.93 -23.78 11.47
C ILE A 132 13.23 -23.51 12.23
N GLY A 133 13.85 -22.35 12.02
CA GLY A 133 15.07 -21.94 12.73
C GLY A 133 14.84 -21.83 14.24
N LEU A 134 13.75 -21.19 14.65
CA LEU A 134 13.38 -21.04 16.06
C LEU A 134 13.08 -22.40 16.70
N PHE A 135 12.36 -23.29 16.01
CA PHE A 135 12.11 -24.65 16.48
C PHE A 135 13.42 -25.44 16.64
N GLY A 136 14.35 -25.33 15.70
CA GLY A 136 15.67 -25.94 15.78
C GLY A 136 16.45 -25.46 17.01
N MET A 137 16.46 -24.15 17.26
CA MET A 137 17.13 -23.56 18.43
C MET A 137 16.51 -24.04 19.75
N ILE A 138 15.18 -24.10 19.83
CA ILE A 138 14.46 -24.61 21.01
C ILE A 138 14.79 -26.09 21.26
N SER A 139 14.82 -26.90 20.20
CA SER A 139 15.14 -28.33 20.31
C SER A 139 16.53 -28.57 20.92
N VAL A 140 17.53 -27.80 20.48
CA VAL A 140 18.89 -27.86 21.02
C VAL A 140 18.94 -27.39 22.49
N ASP A 141 18.23 -26.32 22.85
CA ASP A 141 18.19 -25.83 24.23
C ASP A 141 17.51 -26.84 25.18
N LEU A 142 16.42 -27.48 24.72
CA LEU A 142 15.75 -28.55 25.46
C LEU A 142 16.67 -29.76 25.67
N GLN A 143 17.48 -30.13 24.68
CA GLN A 143 18.47 -31.22 24.83
C GLN A 143 19.54 -30.87 25.88
N LYS A 144 20.04 -29.64 25.88
CA LYS A 144 21.03 -29.17 26.87
C LYS A 144 20.46 -29.18 28.29
N ARG A 145 19.22 -28.75 28.46
CA ARG A 145 18.51 -28.71 29.75
C ARG A 145 17.87 -30.05 30.15
N LYS A 146 17.94 -31.08 29.29
CA LYS A 146 17.28 -32.37 29.51
C LYS A 146 17.67 -33.02 30.84
N LYS A 147 18.96 -32.96 31.23
CA LYS A 147 19.43 -33.51 32.52
C LYS A 147 18.80 -32.81 33.71
N GLU A 148 18.76 -31.47 33.71
CA GLU A 148 18.13 -30.68 34.77
C GLU A 148 16.62 -30.97 34.88
N ILE A 149 15.95 -31.07 33.72
CA ILE A 149 14.52 -31.39 33.64
C ILE A 149 14.23 -32.80 34.15
N CYS A 150 15.02 -33.80 33.76
CA CYS A 150 14.89 -35.18 34.23
C CYS A 150 15.07 -35.29 35.74
N ILE A 151 16.05 -34.57 36.31
CA ILE A 151 16.28 -34.55 37.76
C ILE A 151 15.06 -33.98 38.48
N ARG A 152 14.58 -32.78 38.11
CA ARG A 152 13.38 -32.17 38.74
C ARG A 152 12.13 -33.05 38.62
N LYS A 153 11.96 -33.74 37.49
CA LYS A 153 10.84 -34.66 37.25
C LYS A 153 10.85 -35.88 38.19
N ILE A 154 12.02 -36.40 38.55
CA ILE A 154 12.16 -37.53 39.49
C ILE A 154 11.89 -37.07 40.94
N PHE A 155 12.22 -35.82 41.27
CA PHE A 155 11.93 -35.22 42.57
C PHE A 155 10.47 -34.78 42.78
N GLY A 156 9.54 -35.19 41.90
CA GLY A 156 8.10 -34.99 42.09
C GLY A 156 7.57 -33.62 41.68
N SER A 157 8.31 -32.84 40.87
CA SER A 157 7.78 -31.57 40.35
C SER A 157 6.57 -31.82 39.43
N GLU A 158 5.46 -31.13 39.70
CA GLU A 158 4.24 -31.18 38.88
C GLU A 158 4.56 -30.82 37.41
N HIS A 159 3.97 -31.54 36.45
CA HIS A 159 4.26 -31.35 35.02
C HIS A 159 4.00 -29.91 34.55
N VAL A 160 3.09 -29.20 35.23
CA VAL A 160 2.66 -27.83 34.94
C VAL A 160 3.77 -26.81 35.24
N ASP A 161 4.48 -26.92 36.35
CA ASP A 161 5.50 -25.94 36.76
C ASP A 161 6.68 -25.88 35.79
N LEU A 162 7.07 -27.05 35.26
CA LEU A 162 8.19 -27.15 34.33
C LEU A 162 7.84 -26.52 32.97
N ILE A 163 6.59 -26.67 32.54
CA ILE A 163 6.07 -26.08 31.30
C ILE A 163 5.90 -24.56 31.44
N ILE A 164 5.43 -24.09 32.60
CA ILE A 164 5.34 -22.65 32.90
C ILE A 164 6.73 -22.01 32.93
N TYR A 165 7.70 -22.65 33.57
CA TYR A 165 9.07 -22.13 33.67
C TYR A 165 9.70 -21.94 32.29
N ILE A 166 9.58 -22.95 31.42
CA ILE A 166 10.10 -22.90 30.05
C ILE A 166 9.33 -21.84 29.23
N SER A 167 8.00 -21.82 29.31
CA SER A 167 7.16 -20.87 28.54
C SER A 167 7.41 -19.41 28.92
N LYS A 168 7.65 -19.13 30.21
CA LYS A 168 7.92 -17.78 30.72
C LYS A 168 9.22 -17.20 30.16
N SER A 169 10.25 -18.02 29.99
CA SER A 169 11.52 -17.61 29.37
C SER A 169 11.33 -17.20 27.90
N TYR A 170 10.60 -18.00 27.12
CA TYR A 170 10.34 -17.72 25.71
C TYR A 170 9.37 -16.55 25.49
N LEU A 171 8.35 -16.41 26.33
CA LEU A 171 7.46 -15.24 26.33
C LEU A 171 8.24 -13.93 26.52
N LYS A 172 9.20 -13.92 27.45
CA LYS A 172 10.02 -12.73 27.71
C LYS A 172 10.85 -12.36 26.48
N LEU A 173 11.44 -13.34 25.80
CA LEU A 173 12.13 -13.13 24.52
C LEU A 173 11.19 -12.59 23.43
N PHE A 174 9.98 -13.13 23.31
CA PHE A 174 8.97 -12.68 22.35
C PHE A 174 8.54 -11.23 22.59
N LEU A 175 8.30 -10.86 23.84
CA LEU A 175 7.94 -9.48 24.21
C LEU A 175 9.06 -8.50 23.87
N ILE A 176 10.30 -8.84 24.21
CA ILE A 176 11.47 -8.01 23.88
C ILE A 176 11.59 -7.87 22.36
N ALA A 177 11.51 -8.97 21.62
CA ALA A 177 11.53 -8.94 20.16
C ALA A 177 10.41 -8.07 19.57
N GLY A 178 9.18 -8.17 20.09
CA GLY A 178 8.04 -7.37 19.66
C GLY A 178 8.23 -5.86 19.90
N ILE A 179 8.79 -5.48 21.05
CA ILE A 179 9.09 -4.08 21.39
C ILE A 179 10.08 -3.45 20.40
N PHE A 180 11.07 -4.20 19.91
CA PHE A 180 12.01 -3.71 18.90
C PHE A 180 11.46 -3.83 17.47
N ALA A 181 10.72 -4.89 17.17
CA ALA A 181 10.18 -5.14 15.85
C ALA A 181 9.09 -4.12 15.46
N ALA A 182 8.23 -3.71 16.39
CA ALA A 182 7.16 -2.74 16.13
C ALA A 182 7.66 -1.37 15.63
N PRO A 183 8.58 -0.66 16.32
CA PRO A 183 9.11 0.61 15.84
C PRO A 183 9.94 0.45 14.57
N LEU A 184 10.66 -0.66 14.42
CA LEU A 184 11.43 -0.95 13.20
C LEU A 184 10.50 -1.13 11.99
N ALA A 185 9.43 -1.91 12.15
CA ALA A 185 8.42 -2.11 11.12
C ALA A 185 7.72 -0.79 10.75
N PHE A 186 7.40 0.04 11.75
CA PHE A 186 6.86 1.38 11.52
C PHE A 186 7.82 2.27 10.73
N PHE A 187 9.11 2.29 11.11
CA PHE A 187 10.11 3.10 10.44
C PHE A 187 10.33 2.68 8.98
N ILE A 188 10.46 1.38 8.72
CA ILE A 188 10.60 0.83 7.36
C ILE A 188 9.35 1.12 6.52
N SER A 189 8.16 0.95 7.11
CA SER A 189 6.90 1.26 6.43
C SER A 189 6.82 2.75 6.08
N ASN A 190 7.23 3.64 6.99
CA ASN A 190 7.22 5.08 6.74
C ASN A 190 8.23 5.47 5.64
N LEU A 191 9.45 4.91 5.65
CA LEU A 191 10.42 5.11 4.58
C LEU A 191 9.89 4.64 3.22
N TRP A 192 9.19 3.50 3.20
CA TRP A 192 8.60 2.99 1.97
C TRP A 192 7.45 3.87 1.47
N LEU A 193 6.55 4.29 2.37
CA LEU A 193 5.42 5.17 2.08
C LEU A 193 5.87 6.57 1.62
N GLN A 194 7.06 7.04 2.03
CA GLN A 194 7.60 8.32 1.56
C GLN A 194 7.87 8.35 0.05
N ASN A 195 8.17 7.19 -0.55
CA ASN A 195 8.37 7.05 -1.99
C ASN A 195 7.06 7.00 -2.78
N LEU A 196 5.92 6.81 -2.11
CA LEU A 196 4.62 6.80 -2.75
C LEU A 196 4.04 8.21 -2.87
N ALA A 197 3.53 8.49 -4.07
CA ALA A 197 2.93 9.74 -4.44
C ALA A 197 1.62 10.08 -3.69
N TYR A 198 0.86 9.06 -3.27
CA TYR A 198 -0.31 9.18 -2.41
C TYR A 198 0.01 8.52 -1.07
N ARG A 199 0.33 9.34 -0.07
CA ARG A 199 0.73 8.86 1.25
C ARG A 199 -0.50 8.55 2.08
N VAL A 200 -0.71 7.28 2.39
CA VAL A 200 -1.55 6.92 3.54
C VAL A 200 -0.64 7.04 4.75
N SER A 201 -0.88 8.04 5.60
CA SER A 201 -0.13 8.13 6.85
C SER A 201 -0.47 6.89 7.70
N PRO A 202 0.53 6.10 8.13
CA PRO A 202 0.25 4.98 9.03
C PRO A 202 -0.28 5.56 10.34
N GLY A 203 -1.60 5.48 10.52
CA GLY A 203 -2.26 5.96 11.73
C GLY A 203 -1.81 5.17 12.95
N LEU A 204 -1.93 5.77 14.14
CA LEU A 204 -1.67 5.10 15.43
C LEU A 204 -2.41 3.75 15.54
N GLY A 205 -3.58 3.62 14.90
CA GLY A 205 -4.36 2.38 14.83
C GLY A 205 -3.59 1.19 14.23
N ASN A 206 -2.72 1.39 13.24
CA ASN A 206 -1.97 0.30 12.61
C ASN A 206 -0.90 -0.26 13.56
N ILE A 207 -0.25 0.62 14.33
CA ILE A 207 0.73 0.23 15.35
C ILE A 207 0.00 -0.51 16.48
N MET A 208 -1.14 0.01 16.93
CA MET A 208 -1.95 -0.64 17.96
C MET A 208 -2.43 -2.03 17.53
N ALA A 209 -2.87 -2.18 16.27
CA ALA A 209 -3.25 -3.48 15.72
C ALA A 209 -2.06 -4.46 15.67
N GLY A 210 -0.87 -3.99 15.29
CA GLY A 210 0.35 -4.81 15.30
C GLY A 210 0.72 -5.28 16.71
N ILE A 211 0.69 -4.39 17.70
CA ILE A 211 0.94 -4.72 19.11
C ILE A 211 -0.12 -5.72 19.61
N PHE A 212 -1.39 -5.51 19.25
CA PHE A 212 -2.48 -6.41 19.63
C PHE A 212 -2.27 -7.82 19.07
N ILE A 213 -1.86 -7.95 17.80
CA ILE A 213 -1.56 -9.25 17.18
C ILE A 213 -0.41 -9.96 17.92
N VAL A 214 0.65 -9.23 18.28
CA VAL A 214 1.78 -9.81 19.03
C VAL A 214 1.34 -10.29 20.41
N ILE A 215 0.49 -9.53 21.11
CA ILE A 215 -0.07 -9.93 22.40
C ILE A 215 -0.95 -11.17 22.25
N VAL A 216 -1.87 -11.19 21.28
CA VAL A 216 -2.75 -12.33 21.02
C VAL A 216 -1.95 -13.57 20.64
N ALA A 217 -0.93 -13.45 19.79
CA ALA A 217 -0.05 -14.56 19.43
C ALA A 217 0.71 -15.10 20.66
N GLY A 218 1.23 -14.21 21.50
CA GLY A 218 1.87 -14.57 22.77
C GLY A 218 0.92 -15.34 23.70
N PHE A 219 -0.29 -14.84 23.90
CA PHE A 219 -1.32 -15.52 24.70
C PHE A 219 -1.73 -16.86 24.10
N SER A 220 -1.88 -16.94 22.78
CA SER A 220 -2.26 -18.17 22.09
C SER A 220 -1.20 -19.26 22.26
N ILE A 221 0.09 -18.91 22.17
CA ILE A 221 1.20 -19.85 22.42
C ILE A 221 1.17 -20.37 23.87
N VAL A 222 0.93 -19.49 24.85
CA VAL A 222 0.83 -19.86 26.26
C VAL A 222 -0.34 -20.82 26.46
N TYR A 223 -1.51 -20.46 25.93
CA TYR A 223 -2.73 -21.27 26.02
C TYR A 223 -2.59 -22.63 25.35
N GLN A 224 -1.99 -22.69 24.16
CA GLN A 224 -1.76 -23.95 23.44
C GLN A 224 -0.80 -24.87 24.21
N LYS A 225 0.20 -24.28 24.90
CA LYS A 225 1.16 -25.01 25.73
C LYS A 225 0.54 -25.51 27.04
N THR A 226 -0.34 -24.74 27.70
CA THR A 226 -1.07 -25.22 28.89
C THR A 226 -2.13 -26.26 28.55
N LYS A 227 -2.88 -26.09 27.45
CA LYS A 227 -3.91 -27.05 27.04
C LYS A 227 -3.34 -28.39 26.58
N ASN A 228 -2.20 -28.40 25.89
CA ASN A 228 -1.57 -29.67 25.47
C ASN A 228 -0.81 -30.37 26.61
N ALA A 229 -0.77 -29.76 27.80
CA ALA A 229 -0.11 -30.30 29.00
C ALA A 229 -1.08 -30.91 30.02
N SER A 230 -2.38 -30.63 29.91
CA SER A 230 -3.47 -31.31 30.62
C SER A 230 -3.95 -32.51 29.83
#